data_AF-A0A8B6BZY5-F1
#
_entry.id   AF-A0A8B6BZY5-F1
#
_cell.length_a   1.000
_cell.length_b   1.000
_cell.length_c   1.000
_cell.angle_alpha   90.00
_cell.angle_beta   90.00
_cell.angle_gamma   90.00
#
_symmetry.space_group_name_H-M   'P 1'
#
loop_
_entity.id
_entity.type
_entity.pdbx_description
1 polymer ?
#
loop_
_entity_poly.entity_id
_entity_poly.type
_entity_poly.pdbx_seq_one_letter_code
_entity_poly.pdbx_strand_id
1 'polypeptide(L)'
;MIRMIPDHLKPSGAQQGEMDYLQEPPNFSWVVDGKLCAMGLPRSKEHIQYLLDNNVTYLISLTYYSQPPVTDFKDMNHLHCKVEEFEPPSLDQIKESIDFINTAYEHGKAVGIHCQHGIGRTGTVVACYFVEKHNMTAAEAIIHIRSLRRWSIETIEQEQTVQLMHSKDHKQNGAQGSSVDNLSGSRRRLARIRCILECIQCLKERKKFPACICFVPSEVEYKCQSKTTLRVYPEPLKNSRKIKDLHCTTESRVVASGEEYCNSQGKWLRIKRFRVTSNEEEKFDNEAWIQQFSSKSSNDEAPVLVPVDKALKRTNPISNWEEVVEQHFAIQLPKKKLDIMAADEEAVDKLRQVPANWSIECEEALVRLMSQHIPPENDHLGSIKNYVEAVDVSSCCDESTGSSPLTDGDPDTYWESDGSAGRHWIELKMKKGAVISELKVTLDGSDDNYLPRKLVVEGGEPNNFTVLNTVNITWEISDVEDIPLLENSTEHYPYIMIRIKECKCEYTSGGIDTRIREIKITASEGRYMGFDMDVFKKDNLVRFPKLESYTSEQLYRRSILIQRFISILDNVLKYLVPSWKYSVGSYSSLEPGKKYVSARILLDD
;
A
#
# COMPACT_ATOMS: atom_id res chain seq x y z
N MET A 1 30.74 -12.48 -21.00
CA MET A 1 31.58 -13.63 -20.60
C MET A 1 30.64 -14.79 -20.31
N ILE A 2 30.37 -15.62 -21.32
CA ILE A 2 29.40 -16.72 -21.25
C ILE A 2 30.08 -17.88 -20.51
N ARG A 3 29.55 -18.30 -19.36
CA ARG A 3 30.06 -19.48 -18.64
C ARG A 3 29.47 -20.75 -19.28
N MET A 4 30.34 -21.62 -19.78
CA MET A 4 29.99 -22.96 -20.27
C MET A 4 29.59 -23.87 -19.12
N ILE A 5 28.58 -24.72 -19.36
CA ILE A 5 28.15 -25.80 -18.45
C ILE A 5 29.21 -26.91 -18.48
N PRO A 6 29.71 -27.39 -17.33
CA PRO A 6 30.81 -28.36 -17.28
C PRO A 6 30.38 -29.79 -17.66
N ASP A 7 31.27 -30.51 -18.35
CA ASP A 7 31.03 -31.80 -19.04
C ASP A 7 30.61 -32.99 -18.17
N HIS A 8 30.60 -32.87 -16.84
CA HIS A 8 30.25 -33.97 -15.92
C HIS A 8 28.75 -34.16 -15.70
N LEU A 9 27.90 -33.32 -16.32
CA LEU A 9 26.43 -33.44 -16.28
C LEU A 9 25.84 -34.17 -17.50
N LYS A 10 26.66 -34.76 -18.38
CA LYS A 10 26.16 -35.63 -19.47
C LYS A 10 25.99 -37.07 -18.94
N PRO A 11 24.79 -37.68 -19.04
CA PRO A 11 24.60 -39.07 -18.63
C PRO A 11 25.34 -40.02 -19.57
N SER A 12 25.98 -41.03 -18.98
CA SER A 12 26.81 -42.01 -19.66
C SER A 12 26.04 -43.26 -20.11
N GLY A 13 26.22 -43.62 -21.38
CA GLY A 13 26.18 -45.00 -21.88
C GLY A 13 24.82 -45.67 -22.08
N ALA A 14 24.35 -45.70 -23.34
CA ALA A 14 23.60 -46.83 -23.89
C ALA A 14 23.97 -47.01 -25.38
N GLN A 15 24.12 -48.27 -25.78
CA GLN A 15 24.73 -48.74 -27.03
C GLN A 15 23.90 -48.43 -28.29
N GLN A 16 24.61 -48.30 -29.42
CA GLN A 16 24.10 -48.12 -30.78
C GLN A 16 23.20 -49.28 -31.24
N GLY A 17 21.97 -48.94 -31.60
CA GLY A 17 21.16 -49.63 -32.61
C GLY A 17 20.65 -48.58 -33.60
N GLU A 18 20.84 -48.82 -34.91
CA GLU A 18 20.36 -47.96 -35.99
C GLU A 18 18.83 -47.82 -35.91
N MET A 19 18.37 -46.67 -35.44
CA MET A 19 17.06 -46.13 -35.79
C MET A 19 17.30 -44.85 -36.57
N ASP A 20 16.64 -44.72 -37.70
CA ASP A 20 16.66 -43.53 -38.54
C ASP A 20 15.96 -42.40 -37.77
N TYR A 21 16.70 -41.70 -36.91
CA TYR A 21 16.16 -40.61 -36.08
C TYR A 21 15.89 -39.40 -36.99
N LEU A 22 14.65 -39.25 -37.44
CA LEU A 22 14.15 -37.97 -37.92
C LEU A 22 14.45 -36.91 -36.85
N GLN A 23 15.23 -35.92 -37.22
CA GLN A 23 15.71 -34.91 -36.28
C GLN A 23 14.55 -33.99 -35.90
N GLU A 24 14.12 -34.08 -34.63
CA GLU A 24 13.08 -33.22 -34.08
C GLU A 24 13.50 -31.73 -34.15
N PRO A 25 12.59 -30.81 -34.52
CA PRO A 25 12.87 -29.38 -34.52
C PRO A 25 13.34 -28.88 -33.13
N PRO A 26 14.18 -27.84 -33.09
CA PRO A 26 14.70 -27.34 -31.82
C PRO A 26 13.57 -26.86 -30.91
N ASN A 27 13.64 -27.18 -29.62
CA ASN A 27 12.66 -26.75 -28.62
C ASN A 27 11.21 -27.13 -28.97
N PHE A 28 10.99 -28.25 -29.66
CA PHE A 28 9.66 -28.76 -29.98
C PHE A 28 8.91 -29.22 -28.71
N SER A 29 7.64 -28.85 -28.59
CA SER A 29 6.71 -29.52 -27.67
C SER A 29 5.28 -29.35 -28.15
N TRP A 30 4.42 -30.32 -27.81
CA TRP A 30 2.98 -30.14 -27.91
C TRP A 30 2.51 -29.19 -26.81
N VAL A 31 1.65 -28.23 -27.18
CA VAL A 31 0.92 -27.37 -26.24
C VAL A 31 -0.55 -27.75 -26.17
N VAL A 32 -1.06 -28.39 -27.23
CA VAL A 32 -2.29 -29.18 -27.23
C VAL A 32 -1.96 -30.50 -27.92
N ASP A 33 -1.99 -31.60 -27.18
CA ASP A 33 -1.54 -32.92 -27.65
C ASP A 33 -2.13 -33.30 -29.02
N GLY A 34 -1.25 -33.56 -29.98
CA GLY A 34 -1.60 -33.95 -31.35
C GLY A 34 -2.31 -32.89 -32.19
N LYS A 35 -2.44 -31.65 -31.69
CA LYS A 35 -3.17 -30.55 -32.37
C LYS A 35 -2.33 -29.30 -32.59
N LEU A 36 -1.69 -28.78 -31.53
CA LEU A 36 -0.88 -27.56 -31.62
C LEU A 36 0.47 -27.80 -30.97
N CYS A 37 1.54 -27.55 -31.70
CA CYS A 37 2.91 -27.64 -31.22
C CYS A 37 3.66 -26.31 -31.39
N ALA A 38 4.60 -26.06 -30.49
CA ALA A 38 5.45 -24.88 -30.50
C ALA A 38 6.92 -25.30 -30.58
N MET A 39 7.71 -24.54 -31.34
CA MET A 39 9.11 -24.87 -31.60
C MET A 39 9.98 -23.65 -31.90
N GLY A 40 11.30 -23.82 -31.87
CA GLY A 40 12.24 -22.91 -32.52
C GLY A 40 12.29 -23.14 -34.03
N LEU A 41 12.99 -22.26 -34.76
CA LEU A 41 13.02 -22.29 -36.24
C LEU A 41 13.41 -23.68 -36.79
N PRO A 42 12.55 -24.34 -37.60
CA PRO A 42 12.94 -25.57 -38.29
C PRO A 42 13.85 -25.22 -39.47
N ARG A 43 15.16 -25.52 -39.33
CA ARG A 43 16.21 -25.10 -40.27
C ARG A 43 16.49 -26.07 -41.41
N SER A 44 16.10 -27.33 -41.31
CA SER A 44 16.44 -28.37 -42.28
C SER A 44 15.19 -29.05 -42.85
N LYS A 45 15.36 -29.79 -43.95
CA LYS A 45 14.25 -30.53 -44.59
C LYS A 45 13.75 -31.66 -43.70
N GLU A 46 14.64 -32.27 -42.93
CA GLU A 46 14.35 -33.34 -41.99
C GLU A 46 13.44 -32.84 -40.86
N HIS A 47 13.63 -31.60 -40.37
CA HIS A 47 12.72 -30.99 -39.40
C HIS A 47 11.30 -30.81 -39.96
N ILE A 48 11.18 -30.43 -41.24
CA ILE A 48 9.87 -30.27 -41.90
C ILE A 48 9.23 -31.64 -42.14
N GLN A 49 10.01 -32.65 -42.53
CA GLN A 49 9.53 -34.02 -42.67
C GLN A 49 9.03 -34.58 -41.32
N TYR A 50 9.76 -34.34 -40.21
CA TYR A 50 9.32 -34.73 -38.87
C TYR A 50 7.95 -34.14 -38.52
N LEU A 51 7.69 -32.88 -38.87
CA LEU A 51 6.38 -32.25 -38.67
C LEU A 51 5.28 -32.96 -39.47
N LEU A 52 5.52 -33.23 -40.75
CA LEU A 52 4.57 -33.95 -41.61
C LEU A 52 4.26 -35.36 -41.09
N ASP A 53 5.30 -36.08 -40.64
CA ASP A 53 5.18 -37.43 -40.08
C ASP A 53 4.35 -37.43 -38.78
N ASN A 54 4.31 -36.30 -38.08
CA ASN A 54 3.47 -36.06 -36.89
C ASN A 54 2.14 -35.35 -37.22
N ASN A 55 1.68 -35.40 -38.47
CA ASN A 55 0.43 -34.79 -38.96
C ASN A 55 0.35 -33.25 -38.80
N VAL A 56 1.50 -32.58 -38.63
CA VAL A 56 1.60 -31.13 -38.63
C VAL A 56 1.79 -30.65 -40.07
N THR A 57 0.70 -30.26 -40.73
CA THR A 57 0.68 -29.81 -42.14
C THR A 57 0.38 -28.32 -42.29
N TYR A 58 0.32 -27.60 -41.17
CA TYR A 58 0.14 -26.16 -41.08
C TYR A 58 1.26 -25.57 -40.23
N LEU A 59 1.99 -24.58 -40.73
CA LEU A 59 3.11 -23.96 -40.04
C LEU A 59 2.96 -22.44 -40.00
N ILE A 60 3.08 -21.86 -38.81
CA ILE A 60 3.09 -20.40 -38.57
C ILE A 60 4.51 -19.97 -38.24
N SER A 61 5.08 -19.10 -39.08
CA SER A 61 6.39 -18.49 -38.87
C SER A 61 6.26 -17.07 -38.36
N LEU A 62 6.80 -16.80 -37.17
CA LEU A 62 6.83 -15.46 -36.54
C LEU A 62 8.15 -14.71 -36.75
N THR A 63 9.11 -15.31 -37.47
CA THR A 63 10.43 -14.73 -37.73
C THR A 63 10.35 -13.60 -38.76
N TYR A 64 11.08 -12.52 -38.54
CA TYR A 64 11.07 -11.40 -39.49
C TYR A 64 11.82 -11.71 -40.80
N TYR A 65 13.03 -12.28 -40.71
CA TYR A 65 13.92 -12.54 -41.86
C TYR A 65 14.08 -14.03 -42.19
N SER A 66 14.36 -14.86 -41.19
CA SER A 66 14.65 -16.29 -41.40
C SER A 66 13.39 -17.07 -41.77
N GLN A 67 13.52 -18.04 -42.68
CA GLN A 67 12.41 -18.86 -43.17
C GLN A 67 12.79 -20.35 -43.10
N PRO A 68 11.83 -21.23 -42.75
CA PRO A 68 12.02 -22.67 -42.87
C PRO A 68 12.01 -23.12 -44.34
N PRO A 69 12.60 -24.28 -44.68
CA PRO A 69 12.66 -24.80 -46.05
C PRO A 69 11.33 -25.44 -46.49
N VAL A 70 10.21 -24.74 -46.30
CA VAL A 70 8.85 -25.25 -46.58
C VAL A 70 8.50 -25.31 -48.06
N THR A 71 9.18 -24.54 -48.91
CA THR A 71 8.92 -24.50 -50.37
C THR A 71 9.14 -25.84 -51.06
N ASP A 72 9.91 -26.72 -50.44
CA ASP A 72 10.18 -28.07 -50.95
C ASP A 72 9.05 -29.07 -50.63
N PHE A 73 8.06 -28.68 -49.84
CA PHE A 73 7.00 -29.56 -49.32
C PHE A 73 5.61 -29.03 -49.71
N LYS A 74 5.00 -29.65 -50.73
CA LYS A 74 3.67 -29.24 -51.24
C LYS A 74 2.54 -29.44 -50.23
N ASP A 75 2.72 -30.36 -49.29
CA ASP A 75 1.70 -30.70 -48.29
C ASP A 75 1.77 -29.80 -47.03
N MET A 76 2.71 -28.86 -46.98
CA MET A 76 2.86 -27.90 -45.88
C MET A 76 2.20 -26.57 -46.22
N ASN A 77 1.10 -26.26 -45.54
CA ASN A 77 0.46 -24.95 -45.59
C ASN A 77 1.21 -24.00 -44.66
N HIS A 78 1.61 -22.84 -45.17
CA HIS A 78 2.51 -21.94 -44.45
C HIS A 78 1.95 -20.52 -44.34
N LEU A 79 1.88 -20.02 -43.11
CA LEU A 79 1.55 -18.64 -42.77
C LEU A 79 2.81 -17.93 -42.26
N HIS A 80 3.20 -16.84 -42.91
CA HIS A 80 4.34 -16.03 -42.49
C HIS A 80 3.91 -14.68 -41.90
N CYS A 81 3.82 -14.61 -40.56
CA CYS A 81 3.54 -13.38 -39.84
C CYS A 81 4.88 -12.74 -39.39
N LYS A 82 5.31 -11.66 -40.03
CA LYS A 82 6.58 -11.01 -39.70
C LYS A 82 6.49 -10.25 -38.37
N VAL A 83 7.21 -10.72 -37.36
CA VAL A 83 7.31 -10.06 -36.05
C VAL A 83 8.78 -9.81 -35.72
N GLU A 84 9.11 -8.57 -35.39
CA GLU A 84 10.47 -8.15 -35.01
C GLU A 84 10.93 -8.89 -33.73
N GLU A 85 12.24 -8.99 -33.50
CA GLU A 85 12.75 -9.69 -32.34
C GLU A 85 12.46 -8.89 -31.05
N PHE A 86 12.09 -9.58 -29.97
CA PHE A 86 11.62 -9.02 -28.70
C PHE A 86 10.30 -8.24 -28.73
N GLU A 87 9.79 -7.87 -29.90
CA GLU A 87 8.48 -7.25 -30.06
C GLU A 87 7.32 -8.27 -30.00
N PRO A 88 6.13 -7.86 -29.51
CA PRO A 88 4.94 -8.68 -29.59
C PRO A 88 4.34 -8.71 -31.00
N PRO A 89 3.67 -9.80 -31.41
CA PRO A 89 2.80 -9.79 -32.58
C PRO A 89 1.65 -8.79 -32.40
N SER A 90 1.23 -8.13 -33.47
CA SER A 90 0.05 -7.26 -33.42
C SER A 90 -1.24 -8.07 -33.20
N LEU A 91 -2.30 -7.43 -32.70
CA LEU A 91 -3.58 -8.10 -32.49
C LEU A 91 -4.17 -8.68 -33.78
N ASP A 92 -3.92 -8.05 -34.94
CA ASP A 92 -4.37 -8.55 -36.23
C ASP A 92 -3.57 -9.80 -36.65
N GLN A 93 -2.25 -9.82 -36.41
CA GLN A 93 -1.41 -11.00 -36.63
C GLN A 93 -1.78 -12.17 -35.72
N ILE A 94 -2.16 -11.87 -34.46
CA ILE A 94 -2.64 -12.88 -33.51
C ILE A 94 -3.95 -13.49 -34.02
N LYS A 95 -4.91 -12.67 -34.45
CA LYS A 95 -6.18 -13.16 -35.00
C LYS A 95 -5.98 -13.99 -36.25
N GLU A 96 -5.18 -13.51 -37.19
CA GLU A 96 -4.83 -14.25 -38.40
C GLU A 96 -4.20 -15.62 -38.07
N SER A 97 -3.33 -15.67 -37.05
CA SER A 97 -2.73 -16.91 -36.56
C SER A 97 -3.77 -17.86 -35.96
N ILE A 98 -4.72 -17.35 -35.17
CA ILE A 98 -5.79 -18.16 -34.55
C ILE A 98 -6.76 -18.67 -35.61
N ASP A 99 -7.13 -17.86 -36.60
CA ASP A 99 -7.98 -18.27 -37.72
C ASP A 99 -7.31 -19.36 -38.57
N PHE A 100 -6.00 -19.25 -38.79
CA PHE A 100 -5.21 -20.29 -39.45
C PHE A 100 -5.17 -21.59 -38.64
N ILE A 101 -5.08 -21.50 -37.30
CA ILE A 101 -5.17 -22.67 -36.41
C ILE A 101 -6.55 -23.35 -36.54
N ASN A 102 -7.64 -22.57 -36.53
CA ASN A 102 -8.99 -23.09 -36.66
C ASN A 102 -9.20 -23.80 -37.99
N THR A 103 -8.70 -23.19 -39.08
CA THR A 103 -8.75 -23.78 -40.42
C THR A 103 -8.04 -25.15 -40.45
N ALA A 104 -6.88 -25.29 -39.81
CA ALA A 104 -6.19 -26.58 -39.75
C ALA A 104 -7.00 -27.64 -38.98
N TYR A 105 -7.62 -27.24 -37.85
CA TYR A 105 -8.45 -28.15 -37.06
C TYR A 105 -9.70 -28.62 -37.80
N GLU A 106 -10.33 -27.77 -38.61
CA GLU A 106 -11.45 -28.16 -39.47
C GLU A 106 -11.04 -29.24 -40.49
N HIS A 107 -9.78 -29.23 -40.95
CA HIS A 107 -9.22 -30.26 -41.82
C HIS A 107 -8.68 -31.49 -41.07
N GLY A 108 -8.82 -31.54 -39.73
CA GLY A 108 -8.27 -32.63 -38.91
C GLY A 108 -6.74 -32.67 -38.88
N LYS A 109 -6.09 -31.52 -39.08
CA LYS A 109 -4.63 -31.37 -39.16
C LYS A 109 -4.07 -30.65 -37.94
N ALA A 110 -2.82 -30.94 -37.60
CA ALA A 110 -2.11 -30.26 -36.54
C ALA A 110 -1.35 -29.03 -37.08
N VAL A 111 -1.06 -28.10 -36.17
CA VAL A 111 -0.40 -26.81 -36.46
C VAL A 111 0.89 -26.70 -35.66
N GLY A 112 1.95 -26.24 -36.33
CA GLY A 112 3.19 -25.84 -35.71
C GLY A 112 3.32 -24.32 -35.68
N ILE A 113 3.81 -23.77 -34.58
CA ILE A 113 4.14 -22.35 -34.48
C ILE A 113 5.58 -22.17 -34.01
N HIS A 114 6.31 -21.27 -34.67
CA HIS A 114 7.70 -21.02 -34.32
C HIS A 114 8.11 -19.55 -34.46
N CYS A 115 9.15 -19.20 -33.70
CA CYS A 115 9.93 -17.98 -33.90
C CYS A 115 11.40 -18.39 -34.08
N GLN A 116 12.36 -17.61 -33.57
CA GLN A 116 13.76 -18.01 -33.59
C GLN A 116 14.05 -19.17 -32.61
N HIS A 117 13.63 -19.01 -31.35
CA HIS A 117 13.88 -19.96 -30.26
C HIS A 117 12.61 -20.67 -29.75
N GLY A 118 11.42 -20.24 -30.18
CA GLY A 118 10.14 -20.81 -29.74
C GLY A 118 9.74 -20.41 -28.32
N ILE A 119 10.14 -19.21 -27.88
CA ILE A 119 10.00 -18.72 -26.50
C ILE A 119 9.03 -17.53 -26.42
N GLY A 120 9.45 -16.30 -26.75
CA GLY A 120 8.67 -15.07 -26.60
C GLY A 120 7.47 -14.99 -27.55
N ARG A 121 7.70 -14.53 -28.78
CA ARG A 121 6.66 -14.40 -29.84
C ARG A 121 5.75 -15.63 -29.97
N THR A 122 6.36 -16.82 -29.98
CA THR A 122 5.63 -18.10 -30.04
C THR A 122 4.73 -18.28 -28.82
N GLY A 123 5.27 -18.06 -27.60
CA GLY A 123 4.49 -18.12 -26.37
C GLY A 123 3.35 -17.10 -26.35
N THR A 124 3.57 -15.89 -26.87
CA THR A 124 2.55 -14.83 -26.93
C THR A 124 1.34 -15.24 -27.77
N VAL A 125 1.55 -15.76 -28.99
CA VAL A 125 0.44 -16.20 -29.86
C VAL A 125 -0.28 -17.40 -29.24
N VAL A 126 0.45 -18.37 -28.68
CA VAL A 126 -0.14 -19.55 -28.04
C VAL A 126 -0.97 -19.17 -26.80
N ALA A 127 -0.48 -18.23 -25.98
CA ALA A 127 -1.25 -17.70 -24.86
C ALA A 127 -2.54 -17.00 -25.34
N CYS A 128 -2.46 -16.18 -26.39
CA CYS A 128 -3.66 -15.55 -26.96
C CYS A 128 -4.67 -16.58 -27.52
N TYR A 129 -4.19 -17.67 -28.11
CA TYR A 129 -5.04 -18.79 -28.52
C TYR A 129 -5.78 -19.41 -27.32
N PHE A 130 -5.13 -19.58 -26.17
CA PHE A 130 -5.77 -20.09 -24.95
C PHE A 130 -6.80 -19.11 -24.38
N VAL A 131 -6.51 -17.81 -24.40
CA VAL A 131 -7.48 -16.77 -24.02
C VAL A 131 -8.75 -16.92 -24.87
N GLU A 132 -8.62 -16.96 -26.20
CA GLU A 132 -9.76 -16.97 -27.10
C GLU A 132 -10.53 -18.31 -27.12
N LYS A 133 -9.82 -19.44 -27.14
CA LYS A 133 -10.47 -20.77 -27.33
C LYS A 133 -10.81 -21.50 -26.06
N HIS A 134 -10.10 -21.20 -24.97
CA HIS A 134 -10.31 -21.85 -23.68
C HIS A 134 -10.91 -20.91 -22.63
N ASN A 135 -11.28 -19.68 -23.02
CA ASN A 135 -11.85 -18.65 -22.15
C ASN A 135 -11.00 -18.44 -20.89
N MET A 136 -9.69 -18.57 -21.05
CA MET A 136 -8.71 -18.33 -20.00
C MET A 136 -8.52 -16.81 -19.84
N THR A 137 -8.31 -16.36 -18.62
CA THR A 137 -7.80 -15.00 -18.41
C THR A 137 -6.40 -14.86 -19.03
N ALA A 138 -5.97 -13.63 -19.26
CA ALA A 138 -4.61 -13.38 -19.74
C ALA A 138 -3.55 -14.00 -18.81
N ALA A 139 -3.76 -13.91 -17.50
CA ALA A 139 -2.87 -14.50 -16.50
C ALA A 139 -2.85 -16.03 -16.58
N GLU A 140 -4.03 -16.67 -16.59
CA GLU A 140 -4.16 -18.12 -16.73
C GLU A 140 -3.48 -18.64 -17.99
N ALA A 141 -3.66 -17.95 -19.13
CA ALA A 141 -3.05 -18.34 -20.40
C ALA A 141 -1.51 -18.21 -20.38
N ILE A 142 -0.97 -17.13 -19.81
CA ILE A 142 0.47 -16.90 -19.67
C ILE A 142 1.11 -18.00 -18.80
N ILE A 143 0.48 -18.31 -17.67
CA ILE A 143 1.02 -19.32 -16.75
C ILE A 143 0.86 -20.71 -17.34
N HIS A 144 -0.27 -21.00 -17.99
CA HIS A 144 -0.48 -22.27 -18.67
C HIS A 144 0.60 -22.52 -19.71
N ILE A 145 0.90 -21.55 -20.59
CA ILE A 145 1.97 -21.72 -21.57
C ILE A 145 3.35 -21.84 -20.91
N ARG A 146 3.62 -21.12 -19.81
CA ARG A 146 4.90 -21.24 -19.05
C ARG A 146 5.06 -22.59 -18.36
N SER A 147 3.95 -23.22 -17.93
CA SER A 147 3.95 -24.56 -17.35
C SER A 147 4.26 -25.65 -18.38
N LEU A 148 3.78 -25.46 -19.62
CA LEU A 148 4.06 -26.34 -20.75
C LEU A 148 5.46 -26.08 -21.33
N ARG A 149 5.87 -24.82 -21.36
CA ARG A 149 7.10 -24.33 -22.02
C ARG A 149 7.76 -23.25 -21.16
N ARG A 150 8.73 -23.68 -20.34
CA ARG A 150 9.47 -22.77 -19.45
C ARG A 150 10.07 -21.60 -20.25
N TRP A 151 10.01 -20.41 -19.66
CA TRP A 151 10.47 -19.14 -20.24
C TRP A 151 9.59 -18.52 -21.33
N SER A 152 8.48 -19.15 -21.73
CA SER A 152 7.56 -18.55 -22.70
C SER A 152 7.08 -17.17 -22.27
N ILE A 153 7.03 -16.25 -23.25
CA ILE A 153 6.75 -14.81 -23.09
C ILE A 153 7.89 -14.10 -22.34
N GLU A 154 8.69 -13.34 -23.10
CA GLU A 154 10.02 -12.84 -22.69
C GLU A 154 9.99 -11.37 -22.25
N THR A 155 9.00 -10.59 -22.67
CA THR A 155 8.93 -9.13 -22.41
C THR A 155 7.60 -8.69 -21.83
N ILE A 156 7.60 -7.54 -21.16
CA ILE A 156 6.39 -6.95 -20.55
C ILE A 156 5.38 -6.59 -21.64
N GLU A 157 5.84 -6.10 -22.79
CA GLU A 157 5.02 -5.73 -23.95
C GLU A 157 4.28 -6.96 -24.53
N GLN A 158 4.90 -8.14 -24.48
CA GLN A 158 4.27 -9.41 -24.86
C GLN A 158 3.19 -9.84 -23.86
N GLU A 159 3.42 -9.70 -22.54
CA GLU A 159 2.39 -9.95 -21.52
C GLU A 159 1.20 -8.98 -21.67
N GLN A 160 1.47 -7.69 -21.87
CA GLN A 160 0.45 -6.66 -22.12
C GLN A 160 -0.39 -6.98 -23.37
N THR A 161 0.21 -7.56 -24.40
CA THR A 161 -0.52 -7.96 -25.60
C THR A 161 -1.56 -9.05 -25.33
N VAL A 162 -1.23 -10.03 -24.47
CA VAL A 162 -2.19 -11.06 -24.02
C VAL A 162 -3.31 -10.43 -23.17
N GLN A 163 -2.99 -9.47 -22.30
CA GLN A 163 -3.97 -8.72 -21.52
C GLN A 163 -4.92 -7.89 -22.40
N LEU A 164 -4.39 -7.26 -23.46
CA LEU A 164 -5.19 -6.51 -24.43
C LEU A 164 -6.17 -7.41 -25.18
N MET A 165 -5.75 -8.62 -25.58
CA MET A 165 -6.64 -9.62 -26.21
C MET A 165 -7.81 -9.99 -25.28
N HIS A 166 -7.52 -10.33 -24.02
CA HIS A 166 -8.54 -10.65 -23.01
C HIS A 166 -9.53 -9.48 -22.77
N SER A 167 -9.01 -8.25 -22.66
CA SER A 167 -9.86 -7.07 -22.42
C SER A 167 -10.83 -6.74 -23.56
N LYS A 168 -10.49 -7.09 -24.81
CA LYS A 168 -11.37 -6.90 -25.97
C LYS A 168 -12.46 -7.96 -26.03
N ASP A 169 -12.17 -9.18 -25.60
CA ASP A 169 -13.15 -10.27 -25.54
C ASP A 169 -14.24 -9.98 -24.49
N HIS A 170 -13.85 -9.44 -23.33
CA HIS A 170 -14.78 -8.99 -22.30
C HIS A 170 -15.62 -7.75 -22.69
N LYS A 171 -15.08 -6.83 -23.51
CA LYS A 171 -15.84 -5.66 -24.00
C LYS A 171 -16.93 -6.01 -25.02
N GLN A 172 -16.83 -7.16 -25.67
CA GLN A 172 -17.91 -7.65 -26.55
C GLN A 172 -18.99 -8.42 -25.78
N ASN A 173 -18.67 -8.99 -24.60
CA ASN A 173 -19.58 -9.86 -23.84
C ASN A 173 -20.08 -9.31 -22.48
N GLY A 174 -19.68 -8.11 -22.04
CA GLY A 174 -20.07 -7.61 -20.72
C GLY A 174 -20.15 -6.09 -20.61
N ALA A 175 -21.33 -5.53 -20.88
CA ALA A 175 -21.67 -4.18 -20.47
C ALA A 175 -21.93 -4.14 -18.95
N GLN A 176 -20.88 -4.08 -18.14
CA GLN A 176 -20.88 -3.53 -16.76
C GLN A 176 -19.46 -3.58 -16.19
N GLY A 177 -18.74 -2.47 -16.34
CA GLY A 177 -17.41 -2.26 -15.74
C GLY A 177 -17.45 -1.11 -14.75
N SER A 178 -17.56 -1.47 -13.48
CA SER A 178 -17.32 -0.64 -12.30
C SER A 178 -15.91 -0.01 -12.34
N SER A 179 -15.84 1.32 -12.30
CA SER A 179 -14.63 2.04 -11.89
C SER A 179 -14.94 2.69 -10.56
N VAL A 180 -14.34 2.19 -9.48
CA VAL A 180 -14.56 2.68 -8.11
C VAL A 180 -13.47 3.69 -7.74
N ASP A 181 -13.93 4.75 -7.09
CA ASP A 181 -13.26 6.01 -6.82
C ASP A 181 -12.35 5.97 -5.59
N ASN A 182 -11.03 5.99 -5.81
CA ASN A 182 -10.04 6.43 -4.84
C ASN A 182 -8.95 7.24 -5.56
N LEU A 183 -8.40 8.27 -4.93
CA LEU A 183 -7.28 9.02 -5.50
C LEU A 183 -6.07 8.06 -5.58
N SER A 184 -5.47 7.88 -6.75
CA SER A 184 -4.34 6.95 -6.89
C SER A 184 -3.17 7.35 -6.01
N GLY A 185 -2.37 6.38 -5.53
CA GLY A 185 -1.26 6.64 -4.61
C GLY A 185 -0.29 7.73 -5.10
N SER A 186 0.01 7.76 -6.41
CA SER A 186 0.84 8.81 -7.03
C SER A 186 0.22 10.22 -6.93
N ARG A 187 -1.11 10.34 -7.00
CA ARG A 187 -1.79 11.64 -6.85
C ARG A 187 -1.75 12.16 -5.42
N ARG A 188 -1.95 11.27 -4.43
CA ARG A 188 -1.82 11.62 -3.00
C ARG A 188 -0.40 12.07 -2.68
N ARG A 189 0.61 11.34 -3.15
CA ARG A 189 2.03 11.69 -3.02
C ARG A 189 2.31 13.09 -3.57
N LEU A 190 1.89 13.37 -4.80
CA LEU A 190 2.12 14.68 -5.41
C LEU A 190 1.38 15.81 -4.66
N ALA A 191 0.18 15.55 -4.16
CA ALA A 191 -0.58 16.50 -3.35
C ALA A 191 0.14 16.84 -2.04
N ARG A 192 0.66 15.83 -1.32
CA ARG A 192 1.47 15.99 -0.11
C ARG A 192 2.75 16.80 -0.39
N ILE A 193 3.48 16.51 -1.47
CA ILE A 193 4.67 17.27 -1.88
C ILE A 193 4.33 18.75 -2.13
N ARG A 194 3.24 19.03 -2.86
CA ARG A 194 2.78 20.41 -3.10
C ARG A 194 2.42 21.14 -1.81
N CYS A 195 1.77 20.45 -0.86
CA CYS A 195 1.48 21.01 0.45
C CYS A 195 2.75 21.42 1.20
N ILE A 196 3.78 20.57 1.18
CA ILE A 196 5.08 20.85 1.81
C ILE A 196 5.73 22.10 1.18
N LEU A 197 5.76 22.17 -0.16
CA LEU A 197 6.32 23.33 -0.87
C LEU A 197 5.60 24.63 -0.49
N GLU A 198 4.27 24.63 -0.44
CA GLU A 198 3.48 25.78 -0.02
C GLU A 198 3.74 26.16 1.45
N CYS A 199 3.85 25.17 2.35
CA CYS A 199 4.19 25.41 3.76
C CYS A 199 5.59 26.02 3.92
N ILE A 200 6.57 25.53 3.15
CA ILE A 200 7.94 26.10 3.13
C ILE A 200 7.90 27.56 2.68
N GLN A 201 7.13 27.89 1.64
CA GLN A 201 6.98 29.26 1.20
C GLN A 201 6.31 30.13 2.27
N CYS A 202 5.28 29.61 2.95
CA CYS A 202 4.64 30.29 4.07
C CYS A 202 5.63 30.59 5.20
N LEU A 203 6.51 29.65 5.53
CA LEU A 203 7.57 29.84 6.53
C LEU A 203 8.57 30.94 6.11
N LYS A 204 9.05 30.90 4.86
CA LYS A 204 9.99 31.90 4.30
C LYS A 204 9.40 33.31 4.30
N GLU A 205 8.13 33.43 3.91
CA GLU A 205 7.44 34.71 3.76
C GLU A 205 6.70 35.17 5.02
N ARG A 206 6.74 34.40 6.11
CA ARG A 206 5.99 34.66 7.36
C ARG A 206 4.48 34.78 7.13
N LYS A 207 3.94 33.95 6.24
CA LYS A 207 2.50 33.88 5.92
C LYS A 207 1.81 32.76 6.70
N LYS A 208 0.48 32.86 6.80
CA LYS A 208 -0.37 31.82 7.36
C LYS A 208 -0.24 30.54 6.54
N PHE A 209 -0.18 29.39 7.21
CA PHE A 209 -0.19 28.09 6.54
C PHE A 209 -1.51 27.88 5.75
N PRO A 210 -1.51 26.97 4.75
CA PRO A 210 -2.72 26.60 4.02
C PRO A 210 -3.84 26.18 4.96
N ALA A 211 -5.09 26.56 4.63
CA ALA A 211 -6.24 26.21 5.49
C ALA A 211 -6.47 24.69 5.59
N CYS A 212 -6.07 23.93 4.57
CA CYS A 212 -6.22 22.48 4.53
C CYS A 212 -5.37 21.74 5.58
N ILE A 213 -4.10 22.12 5.78
CA ILE A 213 -3.26 21.52 6.83
C ILE A 213 -3.71 21.95 8.23
N CYS A 214 -4.33 23.13 8.33
CA CYS A 214 -4.93 23.65 9.55
C CYS A 214 -6.37 23.17 9.77
N PHE A 215 -6.87 22.25 8.94
CA PHE A 215 -8.26 21.81 8.98
C PHE A 215 -8.59 21.20 10.35
N VAL A 216 -9.70 21.65 10.91
CA VAL A 216 -10.28 21.12 12.15
C VAL A 216 -11.75 20.83 11.85
N PRO A 217 -12.21 19.59 12.01
CA PRO A 217 -13.61 19.28 11.78
C PRO A 217 -14.51 20.01 12.78
N SER A 218 -15.61 20.61 12.29
CA SER A 218 -16.58 21.32 13.12
C SER A 218 -17.20 20.42 14.19
N GLU A 219 -17.44 19.16 13.85
CA GLU A 219 -18.08 18.20 14.73
C GLU A 219 -17.46 16.82 14.55
N VAL A 220 -17.06 16.21 15.66
CA VAL A 220 -16.63 14.82 15.76
C VAL A 220 -17.54 14.12 16.76
N GLU A 221 -18.14 13.02 16.32
CA GLU A 221 -19.00 12.20 17.17
C GLU A 221 -18.16 11.14 17.90
N TYR A 222 -18.46 10.92 19.17
CA TYR A 222 -17.82 9.95 20.04
C TYR A 222 -18.88 9.02 20.66
N LYS A 223 -18.57 7.73 20.77
CA LYS A 223 -19.35 6.73 21.51
C LYS A 223 -18.71 6.49 22.87
N CYS A 224 -19.54 6.30 23.90
CA CYS A 224 -19.05 5.92 25.21
C CYS A 224 -18.91 4.40 25.30
N GLN A 225 -17.78 3.90 25.81
CA GLN A 225 -17.51 2.47 25.87
C GLN A 225 -18.13 1.77 27.09
N SER A 226 -18.40 2.51 28.16
CA SER A 226 -18.86 1.94 29.43
C SER A 226 -19.83 2.88 30.16
N LYS A 227 -20.54 2.36 31.17
CA LYS A 227 -21.36 3.21 32.03
C LYS A 227 -20.46 4.01 32.95
N THR A 228 -20.51 5.34 32.84
CA THR A 228 -19.64 6.24 33.61
C THR A 228 -20.22 7.64 33.67
N THR A 229 -19.62 8.51 34.47
CA THR A 229 -20.04 9.90 34.63
C THR A 229 -18.96 10.84 34.09
N LEU A 230 -19.28 11.55 33.01
CA LEU A 230 -18.42 12.59 32.46
C LEU A 230 -18.67 13.91 33.16
N ARG A 231 -17.61 14.53 33.67
CA ARG A 231 -17.69 15.85 34.32
C ARG A 231 -17.44 16.94 33.27
N VAL A 232 -18.33 17.92 33.23
CA VAL A 232 -18.24 19.07 32.32
C VAL A 232 -17.69 20.29 33.07
N TYR A 233 -16.73 20.95 32.46
CA TYR A 233 -16.01 22.10 33.00
C TYR A 233 -16.10 23.30 32.04
N PRO A 234 -16.03 24.55 32.52
CA PRO A 234 -16.01 25.74 31.67
C PRO A 234 -14.66 25.94 30.96
N GLU A 235 -13.61 25.33 31.50
CA GLU A 235 -12.24 25.38 30.99
C GLU A 235 -11.63 23.97 31.10
N PRO A 236 -10.60 23.63 30.31
CA PRO A 236 -9.96 22.32 30.32
C PRO A 236 -9.06 22.10 31.56
N LEU A 237 -9.61 22.33 32.76
CA LEU A 237 -8.95 22.25 34.06
C LEU A 237 -9.88 21.58 35.08
N LYS A 238 -9.44 20.48 35.69
CA LYS A 238 -10.18 19.73 36.73
C LYS A 238 -10.51 20.54 37.97
N ASN A 239 -9.68 21.55 38.28
CA ASN A 239 -9.82 22.40 39.46
C ASN A 239 -10.80 23.56 39.22
N SER A 240 -11.27 23.74 37.98
CA SER A 240 -12.28 24.74 37.67
C SER A 240 -13.65 24.35 38.24
N ARG A 241 -14.56 25.33 38.36
CA ARG A 241 -15.92 25.08 38.83
C ARG A 241 -16.63 24.14 37.87
N LYS A 242 -17.01 22.96 38.35
CA LYS A 242 -17.81 22.00 37.60
C LYS A 242 -19.13 22.63 37.13
N ILE A 243 -19.45 22.48 35.84
CA ILE A 243 -20.75 22.86 35.27
C ILE A 243 -21.81 21.83 35.68
N LYS A 244 -21.59 20.56 35.31
CA LYS A 244 -22.51 19.44 35.59
C LYS A 244 -21.86 18.07 35.35
N ASP A 245 -22.60 17.02 35.67
CA ASP A 245 -22.25 15.62 35.44
C ASP A 245 -23.17 15.02 34.36
N LEU A 246 -22.58 14.36 33.35
CA LEU A 246 -23.29 13.63 32.30
C LEU A 246 -23.19 12.14 32.56
N HIS A 247 -24.32 11.49 32.79
CA HIS A 247 -24.39 10.05 33.01
C HIS A 247 -24.41 9.34 31.66
N CYS A 248 -23.32 8.66 31.35
CA CYS A 248 -23.11 7.98 30.09
C CYS A 248 -23.45 6.49 30.19
N THR A 249 -23.98 5.97 29.10
CA THR A 249 -24.20 4.54 28.83
C THR A 249 -23.50 4.19 27.52
N THR A 250 -23.46 2.91 27.14
CA THR A 250 -22.90 2.45 25.86
C THR A 250 -23.64 3.05 24.64
N GLU A 251 -24.90 3.44 24.82
CA GLU A 251 -25.71 4.11 23.78
C GLU A 251 -25.47 5.62 23.73
N SER A 252 -24.82 6.19 24.74
CA SER A 252 -24.55 7.62 24.76
C SER A 252 -23.62 8.03 23.62
N ARG A 253 -23.90 9.19 23.05
CA ARG A 253 -23.07 9.84 22.05
C ARG A 253 -22.74 11.26 22.49
N VAL A 254 -21.49 11.63 22.27
CA VAL A 254 -20.97 12.97 22.52
C VAL A 254 -20.56 13.55 21.17
N VAL A 255 -21.02 14.75 20.84
CA VAL A 255 -20.51 15.51 19.70
C VAL A 255 -19.64 16.62 20.26
N ALA A 256 -18.39 16.66 19.83
CA ALA A 256 -17.41 17.67 20.25
C ALA A 256 -16.78 18.36 19.04
N SER A 257 -16.12 19.49 19.26
CA SER A 257 -15.22 20.08 18.25
C SER A 257 -14.09 19.11 17.94
N GLY A 258 -13.58 19.15 16.71
CA GLY A 258 -12.37 18.44 16.31
C GLY A 258 -11.07 19.03 16.84
N GLU A 259 -11.14 20.13 17.60
CA GLU A 259 -9.96 20.78 18.18
C GLU A 259 -9.24 19.83 19.16
N GLU A 260 -7.93 19.69 18.95
CA GLU A 260 -7.06 18.91 19.83
C GLU A 260 -6.54 19.81 20.95
N TYR A 261 -6.83 19.44 22.21
CA TYR A 261 -6.35 20.18 23.37
C TYR A 261 -5.80 19.23 24.45
N CYS A 262 -4.50 19.37 24.76
CA CYS A 262 -3.79 18.56 25.73
C CYS A 262 -3.06 19.44 26.76
N ASN A 263 -3.14 19.07 28.04
CA ASN A 263 -2.34 19.66 29.12
C ASN A 263 -1.84 18.55 30.07
N SER A 264 -1.10 18.91 31.12
CA SER A 264 -0.58 17.97 32.12
C SER A 264 -1.67 17.20 32.87
N GLN A 265 -2.94 17.59 32.77
CA GLN A 265 -4.07 16.85 33.35
C GLN A 265 -4.63 15.79 32.40
N GLY A 266 -4.35 15.90 31.10
CA GLY A 266 -4.72 14.96 30.06
C GLY A 266 -5.28 15.63 28.80
N LYS A 267 -6.06 14.87 28.01
CA LYS A 267 -6.67 15.34 26.75
C LYS A 267 -8.12 15.73 26.99
N TRP A 268 -8.49 16.85 26.39
CA TRP A 268 -9.78 17.51 26.59
C TRP A 268 -10.53 17.64 25.26
N LEU A 269 -11.85 17.52 25.33
CA LEU A 269 -12.75 17.71 24.20
C LEU A 269 -13.71 18.85 24.52
N ARG A 270 -13.85 19.79 23.58
CA ARG A 270 -14.85 20.85 23.67
C ARG A 270 -16.21 20.29 23.23
N ILE A 271 -17.09 19.99 24.19
CA ILE A 271 -18.39 19.37 23.92
C ILE A 271 -19.36 20.38 23.33
N LYS A 272 -20.06 19.98 22.26
CA LYS A 272 -21.13 20.76 21.63
C LYS A 272 -22.49 20.16 21.93
N ARG A 273 -22.61 18.82 21.88
CA ARG A 273 -23.88 18.11 22.09
C ARG A 273 -23.69 16.79 22.82
N PHE A 274 -24.67 16.38 23.61
CA PHE A 274 -24.70 15.11 24.31
C PHE A 274 -26.08 14.45 24.14
N ARG A 275 -26.11 13.14 23.89
CA ARG A 275 -27.35 12.36 23.83
C ARG A 275 -27.17 11.01 24.51
N VAL A 276 -28.20 10.55 25.23
CA VAL A 276 -28.23 9.21 25.86
C VAL A 276 -29.06 8.23 25.02
N THR A 277 -30.21 8.69 24.50
CA THR A 277 -31.06 7.97 23.53
C THR A 277 -31.48 8.93 22.43
N SER A 278 -32.03 8.42 21.32
CA SER A 278 -32.33 9.20 20.10
C SER A 278 -33.30 10.38 20.29
N ASN A 279 -33.99 10.49 21.42
CA ASN A 279 -35.03 11.50 21.65
C ASN A 279 -34.61 12.66 22.58
N GLU A 280 -33.48 12.56 23.28
CA GLU A 280 -33.01 13.59 24.22
C GLU A 280 -31.59 14.05 23.85
N GLU A 281 -31.50 15.21 23.19
CA GLU A 281 -30.24 15.86 22.81
C GLU A 281 -30.05 17.15 23.63
N GLU A 282 -28.97 17.20 24.41
CA GLU A 282 -28.57 18.37 25.17
C GLU A 282 -27.48 19.13 24.43
N LYS A 283 -27.65 20.45 24.28
CA LYS A 283 -26.73 21.34 23.54
C LYS A 283 -25.94 22.24 24.50
N PHE A 284 -24.73 22.59 24.09
CA PHE A 284 -23.79 23.42 24.83
C PHE A 284 -23.38 24.61 23.97
N ASP A 285 -23.91 25.79 24.29
CA ASP A 285 -23.64 27.02 23.52
C ASP A 285 -22.41 27.80 24.04
N ASN A 286 -21.94 27.47 25.25
CA ASN A 286 -20.77 28.08 25.90
C ASN A 286 -19.58 27.11 25.90
N GLU A 287 -18.37 27.63 26.11
CA GLU A 287 -17.15 26.83 26.34
C GLU A 287 -17.41 25.77 27.42
N ALA A 288 -17.45 24.52 26.97
CA ALA A 288 -17.74 23.35 27.79
C ALA A 288 -16.75 22.25 27.42
N TRP A 289 -16.03 21.78 28.43
CA TRP A 289 -14.91 20.87 28.27
C TRP A 289 -15.15 19.60 29.08
N ILE A 290 -14.89 18.47 28.44
CA ILE A 290 -14.86 17.17 29.10
C ILE A 290 -13.46 16.59 28.94
N GLN A 291 -13.02 15.85 29.94
CA GLN A 291 -11.76 15.13 29.84
C GLN A 291 -11.99 13.80 29.13
N GLN A 292 -11.35 13.61 27.98
CA GLN A 292 -11.34 12.33 27.28
C GLN A 292 -10.42 11.33 27.99
N PHE A 293 -9.26 11.81 28.42
CA PHE A 293 -8.24 11.01 29.10
C PHE A 293 -7.58 11.80 30.21
N SER A 294 -7.32 11.17 31.35
CA SER A 294 -6.46 11.76 32.38
C SER A 294 -5.00 11.46 32.08
N SER A 295 -4.06 12.33 32.46
CA SER A 295 -2.62 12.02 32.44
C SER A 295 -2.20 10.93 33.44
N LYS A 296 -3.03 10.69 34.48
CA LYS A 296 -2.76 9.79 35.60
C LYS A 296 -3.39 8.40 35.49
N SER A 297 -4.25 8.13 34.49
CA SER A 297 -4.75 6.77 34.33
C SER A 297 -3.58 5.81 34.06
N SER A 298 -3.76 4.51 34.26
CA SER A 298 -2.77 3.55 33.74
C SER A 298 -2.86 3.54 32.21
N ASN A 299 -1.80 3.09 31.55
CA ASN A 299 -1.84 2.86 30.10
C ASN A 299 -2.77 1.68 29.74
N ASP A 300 -3.25 0.94 30.75
CA ASP A 300 -4.13 -0.23 30.60
C ASP A 300 -5.64 0.15 30.64
N GLU A 301 -5.98 1.40 30.96
CA GLU A 301 -7.38 1.87 31.00
C GLU A 301 -7.86 2.35 29.62
N ALA A 302 -8.83 1.65 29.04
CA ALA A 302 -9.46 1.99 27.77
C ALA A 302 -10.12 3.40 27.78
N PRO A 303 -10.15 4.11 26.63
CA PRO A 303 -10.79 5.42 26.53
C PRO A 303 -12.27 5.36 26.91
N VAL A 304 -12.71 6.28 27.79
CA VAL A 304 -14.15 6.41 28.06
C VAL A 304 -14.92 6.82 26.79
N LEU A 305 -14.31 7.64 25.94
CA LEU A 305 -14.89 8.16 24.71
C LEU A 305 -13.99 7.83 23.52
N VAL A 306 -14.56 7.12 22.56
CA VAL A 306 -13.89 6.76 21.29
C VAL A 306 -14.63 7.43 20.14
N PRO A 307 -13.93 8.04 19.17
CA PRO A 307 -14.56 8.58 17.97
C PRO A 307 -15.44 7.52 17.28
N VAL A 308 -16.57 7.94 16.74
CA VAL A 308 -17.39 7.09 15.88
C VAL A 308 -16.77 7.14 14.50
N ASP A 309 -16.03 6.09 14.16
CA ASP A 309 -15.61 5.88 12.78
C ASP A 309 -16.86 5.64 11.94
N LYS A 310 -17.19 6.61 11.09
CA LYS A 310 -18.18 6.42 10.03
C LYS A 310 -17.55 5.61 8.90
N ALA A 311 -17.14 4.38 9.20
CA ALA A 311 -16.49 3.50 8.24
C ALA A 311 -17.40 3.31 6.99
N LEU A 312 -16.86 3.73 5.85
CA LEU A 312 -17.10 3.17 4.52
C LEU A 312 -18.56 2.99 4.05
N LYS A 313 -19.42 4.00 4.24
CA LYS A 313 -20.46 4.26 3.25
C LYS A 313 -19.90 5.22 2.21
N ARG A 314 -20.08 4.86 0.92
CA ARG A 314 -19.60 5.50 -0.32
C ARG A 314 -19.83 7.03 -0.47
N THR A 315 -20.44 7.67 0.52
CA THR A 315 -20.95 9.05 0.51
C THR A 315 -20.55 9.86 1.75
N ASN A 316 -19.71 9.35 2.64
CA ASN A 316 -19.33 10.08 3.85
C ASN A 316 -18.32 11.19 3.52
N PRO A 317 -18.51 12.41 4.06
CA PRO A 317 -17.60 13.52 3.83
C PRO A 317 -16.25 13.29 4.51
N ILE A 318 -15.17 13.77 3.89
CA ILE A 318 -13.81 13.75 4.43
C ILE A 318 -13.79 14.52 5.76
N SER A 319 -13.33 13.87 6.82
CA SER A 319 -13.23 14.46 8.17
C SER A 319 -11.79 14.57 8.70
N ASN A 320 -10.82 13.98 8.00
CA ASN A 320 -9.41 13.98 8.39
C ASN A 320 -8.62 15.08 7.65
N TRP A 321 -7.72 15.78 8.33
CA TRP A 321 -6.96 16.89 7.76
C TRP A 321 -5.98 16.45 6.66
N GLU A 322 -5.43 15.23 6.72
CA GLU A 322 -4.50 14.73 5.69
C GLU A 322 -5.22 14.49 4.36
N GLU A 323 -6.42 13.90 4.41
CA GLU A 323 -7.26 13.73 3.22
C GLU A 323 -7.73 15.07 2.65
N VAL A 324 -8.01 16.06 3.50
CA VAL A 324 -8.31 17.43 3.05
C VAL A 324 -7.12 18.05 2.33
N VAL A 325 -5.89 17.84 2.83
CA VAL A 325 -4.65 18.27 2.14
C VAL A 325 -4.53 17.58 0.78
N GLU A 326 -4.70 16.27 0.73
CA GLU A 326 -4.60 15.49 -0.50
C GLU A 326 -5.62 15.95 -1.54
N GLN A 327 -6.87 16.12 -1.14
CA GLN A 327 -7.94 16.59 -2.02
C GLN A 327 -7.71 18.03 -2.49
N HIS A 328 -7.12 18.89 -1.64
CA HIS A 328 -6.83 20.29 -1.97
C HIS A 328 -5.75 20.41 -3.04
N PHE A 329 -4.64 19.67 -2.89
CA PHE A 329 -3.47 19.80 -3.78
C PHE A 329 -3.46 18.80 -4.96
N ALA A 330 -4.40 17.84 -4.98
CA ALA A 330 -4.59 16.96 -6.12
C ALA A 330 -5.05 17.70 -7.37
N ILE A 331 -4.64 17.23 -8.56
CA ILE A 331 -5.18 17.73 -9.82
C ILE A 331 -6.65 17.33 -9.90
N GLN A 332 -7.54 18.33 -9.86
CA GLN A 332 -8.98 18.13 -9.86
C GLN A 332 -9.50 17.96 -11.29
N LEU A 333 -10.08 16.80 -11.58
CA LEU A 333 -10.90 16.63 -12.79
C LEU A 333 -12.33 17.11 -12.50
N PRO A 334 -13.02 17.79 -13.43
CA PRO A 334 -14.29 18.51 -13.18
C PRO A 334 -15.45 17.71 -12.56
N LYS A 335 -15.39 16.37 -12.54
CA LYS A 335 -16.47 15.48 -12.08
C LYS A 335 -16.22 14.80 -10.72
N LYS A 336 -15.12 15.12 -10.01
CA LYS A 336 -14.63 14.28 -8.89
C LYS A 336 -14.24 15.05 -7.62
N LYS A 337 -15.08 15.98 -7.13
CA LYS A 337 -14.85 16.61 -5.83
C LYS A 337 -15.55 15.80 -4.73
N LEU A 338 -14.76 15.17 -3.86
CA LEU A 338 -15.28 14.53 -2.64
C LEU A 338 -15.82 15.61 -1.69
N ASP A 339 -16.89 15.28 -0.97
CA ASP A 339 -17.46 16.16 0.03
C ASP A 339 -16.51 16.26 1.24
N ILE A 340 -16.32 17.45 1.79
CA ILE A 340 -15.45 17.69 2.94
C ILE A 340 -16.34 18.20 4.07
N MET A 341 -16.19 17.62 5.25
CA MET A 341 -16.96 18.02 6.41
C MET A 341 -16.69 19.49 6.75
N ALA A 342 -17.72 20.19 7.22
CA ALA A 342 -17.58 21.60 7.58
C ALA A 342 -16.45 21.80 8.61
N ALA A 343 -15.63 22.81 8.41
CA ALA A 343 -14.53 23.15 9.30
C ALA A 343 -15.01 23.98 10.51
N ASP A 344 -14.34 23.82 11.64
CA ASP A 344 -14.43 24.75 12.78
C ASP A 344 -13.58 25.99 12.45
N GLU A 345 -14.17 26.97 11.74
CA GLU A 345 -13.45 28.14 11.22
C GLU A 345 -12.65 28.89 12.29
N GLU A 346 -13.19 28.97 13.51
CA GLU A 346 -12.50 29.60 14.65
C GLU A 346 -11.23 28.83 15.03
N ALA A 347 -11.31 27.50 15.14
CA ALA A 347 -10.15 26.65 15.45
C ALA A 347 -9.11 26.65 14.31
N VAL A 348 -9.58 26.66 13.05
CA VAL A 348 -8.71 26.79 11.88
C VAL A 348 -7.97 28.13 11.90
N ASP A 349 -8.66 29.24 12.16
CA ASP A 349 -8.04 30.57 12.23
C ASP A 349 -7.04 30.69 13.39
N LYS A 350 -7.38 30.10 14.54
CA LYS A 350 -6.49 29.98 15.70
C LYS A 350 -5.20 29.24 15.36
N LEU A 351 -5.26 28.11 14.64
CA LEU A 351 -4.06 27.38 14.19
C LEU A 351 -3.27 28.19 13.16
N ARG A 352 -3.95 28.85 12.21
CA ARG A 352 -3.32 29.64 11.15
C ARG A 352 -2.65 30.92 11.63
N GLN A 353 -2.92 31.35 12.86
CA GLN A 353 -2.39 32.59 13.40
C GLN A 353 -0.85 32.53 13.51
N VAL A 354 -0.18 33.49 12.87
CA VAL A 354 1.27 33.70 13.02
C VAL A 354 1.48 34.81 14.05
N PRO A 355 2.17 34.55 15.18
CA PRO A 355 2.45 35.57 16.18
C PRO A 355 3.22 36.77 15.60
N ALA A 356 3.06 37.96 16.20
CA ALA A 356 3.81 39.14 15.80
C ALA A 356 5.31 38.92 16.03
N ASN A 357 6.16 39.36 15.09
CA ASN A 357 7.62 39.16 15.10
C ASN A 357 8.09 37.69 15.07
N TRP A 358 7.20 36.75 14.72
CA TRP A 358 7.56 35.35 14.57
C TRP A 358 8.50 35.15 13.37
N SER A 359 9.72 34.67 13.64
CA SER A 359 10.77 34.48 12.64
C SER A 359 11.10 33.00 12.43
N ILE A 360 11.90 32.71 11.39
CA ILE A 360 12.36 31.33 11.15
C ILE A 360 13.22 30.81 12.30
N GLU A 361 13.90 31.70 13.02
CA GLU A 361 14.65 31.33 14.21
C GLU A 361 13.74 31.04 15.43
N CYS A 362 12.53 31.60 15.46
CA CYS A 362 11.51 31.20 16.45
C CYS A 362 11.00 29.79 16.13
N GLU A 363 10.78 29.46 14.85
CA GLU A 363 10.44 28.09 14.41
C GLU A 363 11.52 27.10 14.81
N GLU A 364 12.78 27.40 14.49
CA GLU A 364 13.92 26.55 14.84
C GLU A 364 14.02 26.33 16.35
N ALA A 365 13.84 27.40 17.15
CA ALA A 365 13.84 27.30 18.60
C ALA A 365 12.69 26.42 19.12
N LEU A 366 11.50 26.54 18.51
CA LEU A 366 10.34 25.73 18.87
C LEU A 366 10.55 24.25 18.53
N VAL A 367 11.06 23.95 17.34
CA VAL A 367 11.41 22.57 16.92
C VAL A 367 12.45 21.96 17.87
N ARG A 368 13.45 22.74 18.32
CA ARG A 368 14.45 22.28 19.29
C ARG A 368 13.88 22.04 20.68
N LEU A 369 12.95 22.89 21.13
CA LEU A 369 12.26 22.67 22.40
C LEU A 369 11.45 21.38 22.33
N MET A 370 10.71 21.20 21.22
CA MET A 370 9.94 19.99 20.94
C MET A 370 10.85 18.76 20.98
N SER A 371 11.97 18.76 20.25
CA SER A 371 12.88 17.61 20.18
C SER A 371 13.45 17.20 21.54
N GLN A 372 13.67 18.15 22.46
CA GLN A 372 14.15 17.86 23.82
C GLN A 372 13.09 17.18 24.71
N HIS A 373 11.82 17.28 24.34
CA HIS A 373 10.68 16.76 25.11
C HIS A 373 9.99 15.58 24.42
N ILE A 374 10.58 15.05 23.34
CA ILE A 374 10.13 13.81 22.71
C ILE A 374 10.72 12.65 23.53
N PRO A 375 9.89 11.70 24.01
CA PRO A 375 10.39 10.49 24.63
C PRO A 375 11.33 9.74 23.68
N PRO A 376 12.46 9.17 24.15
CA PRO A 376 13.40 8.43 23.30
C PRO A 376 12.74 7.29 22.49
N GLU A 377 11.63 6.77 22.99
CA GLU A 377 10.83 5.71 22.36
C GLU A 377 9.99 6.22 21.17
N ASN A 378 9.72 7.53 21.10
CA ASN A 378 8.93 8.22 20.07
C ASN A 378 9.80 9.12 19.18
N ASP A 379 11.11 8.92 19.23
CA ASP A 379 12.10 9.66 18.44
C ASP A 379 11.99 9.30 16.93
N HIS A 380 11.24 8.22 16.59
CA HIS A 380 10.97 7.74 15.23
C HIS A 380 9.60 8.20 14.74
N LEU A 381 9.59 9.24 13.91
CA LEU A 381 8.36 9.90 13.49
C LEU A 381 7.48 9.07 12.55
N GLY A 382 6.16 9.12 12.76
CA GLY A 382 5.14 8.50 11.89
C GLY A 382 5.20 6.97 11.75
N SER A 383 6.20 6.34 12.35
CA SER A 383 6.50 4.93 12.16
C SER A 383 5.64 4.08 13.10
N ILE A 384 5.27 2.88 12.63
CA ILE A 384 4.82 1.75 13.45
C ILE A 384 5.65 1.57 14.73
N LYS A 385 6.93 1.98 14.73
CA LYS A 385 7.82 2.04 15.91
C LYS A 385 7.30 2.89 17.07
N ASN A 386 6.37 3.81 16.81
CA ASN A 386 5.71 4.56 17.86
C ASN A 386 4.90 3.66 18.77
N TYR A 387 4.32 2.56 18.26
CA TYR A 387 3.41 1.67 18.98
C TYR A 387 3.94 0.24 19.15
N VAL A 388 5.02 -0.09 18.44
CA VAL A 388 5.57 -1.44 18.31
C VAL A 388 7.05 -1.41 18.68
N GLU A 389 7.42 -2.18 19.70
CA GLU A 389 8.80 -2.32 20.18
C GLU A 389 9.67 -3.09 19.17
N ALA A 390 9.10 -4.12 18.54
CA ALA A 390 9.80 -4.98 17.59
C ALA A 390 8.82 -5.59 16.58
N VAL A 391 9.32 -5.78 15.35
CA VAL A 391 8.61 -6.51 14.28
C VAL A 391 9.45 -7.71 13.90
N ASP A 392 8.94 -8.89 14.23
CA ASP A 392 9.54 -10.16 13.88
C ASP A 392 8.72 -10.83 12.76
N VAL A 393 9.39 -11.62 11.94
CA VAL A 393 8.79 -12.27 10.77
C VAL A 393 9.20 -13.73 10.71
N SER A 394 8.37 -14.56 10.07
CA SER A 394 8.58 -16.01 9.94
C SER A 394 9.82 -16.40 9.15
N SER A 395 10.08 -15.69 8.06
CA SER A 395 11.15 -15.93 7.10
C SER A 395 11.36 -14.68 6.24
N CYS A 396 12.53 -14.56 5.62
CA CYS A 396 12.84 -13.51 4.65
C CYS A 396 13.76 -14.08 3.57
N CYS A 397 13.58 -13.68 2.31
CA CYS A 397 14.41 -14.16 1.19
C CYS A 397 15.82 -13.54 1.17
N ASP A 398 16.02 -12.40 1.84
CA ASP A 398 17.31 -11.74 2.02
C ASP A 398 17.51 -11.39 3.51
N GLU A 399 18.44 -12.08 4.18
CA GLU A 399 18.78 -11.86 5.59
C GLU A 399 19.22 -10.42 5.87
N SER A 400 19.64 -9.66 4.85
CA SER A 400 20.07 -8.27 4.99
C SER A 400 18.92 -7.26 5.11
N THR A 401 17.71 -7.60 4.63
CA THR A 401 16.53 -6.71 4.64
C THR A 401 15.53 -7.07 5.75
N GLY A 402 15.38 -8.35 6.09
CA GLY A 402 14.56 -8.79 7.22
C GLY A 402 13.13 -8.23 7.20
N SER A 403 12.67 -7.69 8.33
CA SER A 403 11.34 -7.06 8.49
C SER A 403 11.32 -5.57 8.16
N SER A 404 12.45 -4.96 7.75
CA SER A 404 12.52 -3.52 7.53
C SER A 404 11.52 -2.98 6.51
N PRO A 405 11.23 -3.67 5.37
CA PRO A 405 10.27 -3.19 4.38
C PRO A 405 8.87 -2.97 4.96
N LEU A 406 8.45 -3.77 5.94
CA LEU A 406 7.13 -3.64 6.58
C LEU A 406 6.95 -2.31 7.33
N THR A 407 8.06 -1.62 7.63
CA THR A 407 8.10 -0.47 8.57
C THR A 407 8.86 0.74 8.03
N ASP A 408 9.48 0.63 6.86
CA ASP A 408 10.28 1.70 6.25
C ASP A 408 9.41 2.77 5.56
N GLY A 409 8.11 2.49 5.44
CA GLY A 409 7.11 3.36 4.83
C GLY A 409 7.26 3.47 3.33
N ASP A 410 8.03 2.61 2.65
CA ASP A 410 8.28 2.60 1.22
C ASP A 410 7.32 1.67 0.45
N PRO A 411 6.37 2.18 -0.36
CA PRO A 411 5.46 1.30 -1.09
C PRO A 411 6.16 0.60 -2.26
N ASP A 412 7.40 0.93 -2.58
CA ASP A 412 8.19 0.24 -3.61
C ASP A 412 9.05 -0.89 -3.01
N THR A 413 9.15 -0.99 -1.68
CA THR A 413 9.75 -2.14 -0.98
C THR A 413 8.66 -3.10 -0.52
N TYR A 414 9.06 -4.35 -0.28
CA TYR A 414 8.16 -5.37 0.25
C TYR A 414 8.95 -6.37 1.10
N TRP A 415 8.30 -6.88 2.13
CA TRP A 415 8.75 -8.09 2.78
C TRP A 415 8.20 -9.27 2.01
N GLU A 416 9.08 -10.19 1.62
CA GLU A 416 8.73 -11.46 1.01
C GLU A 416 9.11 -12.60 1.97
N SER A 417 8.14 -13.45 2.27
CA SER A 417 8.38 -14.69 3.01
C SER A 417 9.01 -15.74 2.10
N ASP A 418 10.01 -16.48 2.58
CA ASP A 418 10.54 -17.70 1.92
C ASP A 418 10.22 -18.92 2.80
N GLY A 419 8.92 -19.22 2.93
CA GLY A 419 8.40 -20.13 3.96
C GLY A 419 7.49 -21.21 3.37
N SER A 420 7.19 -22.25 4.14
CA SER A 420 6.18 -23.23 3.70
C SER A 420 4.78 -22.60 3.69
N ALA A 421 3.95 -22.99 2.71
CA ALA A 421 2.59 -22.48 2.56
C ALA A 421 1.80 -22.47 3.88
N GLY A 422 1.18 -21.33 4.21
CA GLY A 422 0.38 -21.14 5.42
C GLY A 422 1.18 -21.10 6.73
N ARG A 423 2.52 -21.03 6.66
CA ARG A 423 3.41 -20.90 7.83
C ARG A 423 4.02 -19.52 7.98
N HIS A 424 3.53 -18.53 7.23
CA HIS A 424 4.02 -17.16 7.35
C HIS A 424 3.32 -16.41 8.44
N TRP A 425 4.10 -15.60 9.13
CA TRP A 425 3.60 -14.77 10.19
C TRP A 425 4.45 -13.51 10.33
N ILE A 426 3.79 -12.46 10.78
CA ILE A 426 4.40 -11.24 11.26
C ILE A 426 3.97 -11.08 12.71
N GLU A 427 4.94 -10.96 13.61
CA GLU A 427 4.70 -10.70 15.02
C GLU A 427 5.05 -9.24 15.32
N LEU A 428 4.10 -8.53 15.91
CA LEU A 428 4.27 -7.19 16.41
C LEU A 428 4.33 -7.28 17.93
N LYS A 429 5.50 -6.97 18.49
CA LYS A 429 5.63 -6.76 19.94
C LYS A 429 5.15 -5.36 20.26
N MET A 430 3.96 -5.25 20.83
CA MET A 430 3.33 -3.98 21.11
C MET A 430 3.98 -3.33 22.33
N LYS A 431 4.21 -2.01 22.26
CA LYS A 431 4.58 -1.22 23.44
C LYS A 431 3.45 -1.24 24.46
N LYS A 432 3.83 -1.17 25.74
CA LYS A 432 2.90 -1.35 26.86
C LYS A 432 1.74 -0.35 26.84
N GLY A 433 0.51 -0.89 26.83
CA GLY A 433 -0.74 -0.12 26.85
C GLY A 433 -1.19 0.43 25.50
N ALA A 434 -0.58 -0.02 24.40
CA ALA A 434 -1.08 0.20 23.04
C ALA A 434 -2.39 -0.55 22.79
N VAL A 435 -3.49 0.20 22.69
CA VAL A 435 -4.79 -0.32 22.25
C VAL A 435 -5.00 0.07 20.80
N ILE A 436 -5.11 -0.94 19.93
CA ILE A 436 -5.20 -0.74 18.48
C ILE A 436 -6.55 -0.15 18.10
N SER A 437 -6.57 1.08 17.57
CA SER A 437 -7.77 1.62 16.93
C SER A 437 -7.90 1.11 15.51
N GLU A 438 -6.78 0.95 14.80
CA GLU A 438 -6.76 0.45 13.43
C GLU A 438 -5.42 -0.23 13.11
N LEU A 439 -5.46 -1.39 12.47
CA LEU A 439 -4.31 -2.11 11.93
C LEU A 439 -4.61 -2.49 10.50
N LYS A 440 -3.75 -2.11 9.56
CA LYS A 440 -3.86 -2.40 8.13
C LYS A 440 -2.57 -2.94 7.57
N VAL A 441 -2.66 -3.68 6.48
CA VAL A 441 -1.53 -4.04 5.62
C VAL A 441 -1.71 -3.46 4.24
N THR A 442 -0.62 -2.96 3.66
CA THR A 442 -0.59 -2.46 2.29
C THR A 442 -0.13 -3.58 1.36
N LEU A 443 -0.92 -3.82 0.32
CA LEU A 443 -0.66 -4.81 -0.72
C LEU A 443 -0.63 -4.11 -2.08
N ASP A 444 0.07 -4.67 -3.05
CA ASP A 444 0.07 -4.16 -4.43
C ASP A 444 -0.41 -5.25 -5.38
N GLY A 445 -1.37 -4.90 -6.23
CA GLY A 445 -1.87 -5.77 -7.30
C GLY A 445 -0.78 -6.32 -8.22
N SER A 446 0.33 -5.59 -8.37
CA SER A 446 1.49 -6.05 -9.15
C SER A 446 2.21 -7.25 -8.55
N ASP A 447 1.98 -7.57 -7.26
CA ASP A 447 2.56 -8.73 -6.57
C ASP A 447 1.82 -10.04 -6.89
N ASP A 448 0.64 -9.98 -7.52
CA ASP A 448 -0.12 -11.10 -8.08
C ASP A 448 -0.17 -12.35 -7.18
N ASN A 449 0.52 -13.45 -7.55
CA ASN A 449 0.51 -14.72 -6.82
C ASN A 449 1.19 -14.68 -5.44
N TYR A 450 1.87 -13.58 -5.09
CA TYR A 450 2.42 -13.34 -3.76
C TYR A 450 1.43 -12.60 -2.85
N LEU A 451 0.25 -12.22 -3.32
CA LEU A 451 -0.76 -11.60 -2.45
C LEU A 451 -1.25 -12.60 -1.39
N PRO A 452 -1.47 -12.19 -0.14
CA PRO A 452 -2.17 -13.02 0.83
C PRO A 452 -3.64 -13.17 0.43
N ARG A 453 -4.25 -14.33 0.71
CA ARG A 453 -5.69 -14.61 0.51
C ARG A 453 -6.45 -14.68 1.82
N LYS A 454 -5.82 -15.22 2.86
CA LYS A 454 -6.42 -15.35 4.18
C LYS A 454 -5.44 -14.97 5.27
N LEU A 455 -5.78 -13.92 6.00
CA LEU A 455 -5.02 -13.44 7.15
C LEU A 455 -5.82 -13.70 8.42
N VAL A 456 -5.14 -14.17 9.46
CA VAL A 456 -5.71 -14.33 10.80
C VAL A 456 -4.91 -13.47 11.75
N VAL A 457 -5.57 -12.51 12.38
CA VAL A 457 -4.98 -11.65 13.41
C VAL A 457 -5.26 -12.30 14.76
N GLU A 458 -4.21 -12.58 15.50
CA GLU A 458 -4.28 -13.11 16.86
C GLU A 458 -3.62 -12.11 17.82
N GLY A 459 -4.10 -12.03 19.07
CA GLY A 459 -3.53 -11.16 20.09
C GLY A 459 -3.50 -11.85 21.45
N GLY A 460 -2.47 -11.55 22.24
CA GLY A 460 -2.33 -12.10 23.57
C GLY A 460 -0.94 -11.98 24.17
N GLU A 461 -0.65 -12.89 25.10
CA GLU A 461 0.65 -13.04 25.76
C GLU A 461 1.54 -14.03 24.99
N PRO A 462 2.87 -14.03 25.20
CA PRO A 462 3.76 -15.04 24.63
C PRO A 462 3.25 -16.46 24.93
N ASN A 463 2.95 -17.23 23.88
CA ASN A 463 2.38 -18.60 23.90
C ASN A 463 0.88 -18.72 24.22
N ASN A 464 0.16 -17.61 24.44
CA ASN A 464 -1.29 -17.63 24.67
C ASN A 464 -1.98 -16.57 23.80
N PHE A 465 -2.16 -16.91 22.53
CA PHE A 465 -2.81 -16.05 21.54
C PHE A 465 -4.30 -16.40 21.41
N THR A 466 -5.12 -15.37 21.29
CA THR A 466 -6.55 -15.48 20.95
C THR A 466 -6.80 -14.89 19.58
N VAL A 467 -7.66 -15.54 18.77
CA VAL A 467 -8.00 -15.02 17.44
C VAL A 467 -8.86 -13.77 17.60
N LEU A 468 -8.39 -12.63 17.08
CA LEU A 468 -9.08 -11.35 17.13
C LEU A 468 -9.90 -11.10 15.87
N ASN A 469 -9.34 -11.42 14.69
CA ASN A 469 -10.03 -11.27 13.42
C ASN A 469 -9.53 -12.25 12.37
N THR A 470 -10.36 -12.54 11.37
CA THR A 470 -9.97 -13.31 10.17
C THR A 470 -10.43 -12.56 8.93
N VAL A 471 -9.48 -12.19 8.09
CA VAL A 471 -9.70 -11.44 6.85
C VAL A 471 -9.51 -12.37 5.66
N ASN A 472 -10.53 -12.48 4.82
CA ASN A 472 -10.45 -13.20 3.54
C ASN A 472 -10.49 -12.16 2.41
N ILE A 473 -9.44 -12.15 1.59
CA ILE A 473 -9.33 -11.31 0.40
C ILE A 473 -9.90 -12.10 -0.77
N THR A 474 -11.05 -11.67 -1.27
CA THR A 474 -11.81 -12.39 -2.30
C THR A 474 -11.88 -11.65 -3.63
N TRP A 475 -11.31 -10.45 -3.71
CA TRP A 475 -11.30 -9.60 -4.90
C TRP A 475 -9.88 -9.39 -5.42
N GLU A 476 -9.76 -9.01 -6.68
CA GLU A 476 -8.46 -8.65 -7.26
C GLU A 476 -8.08 -7.23 -6.85
N ILE A 477 -6.88 -7.10 -6.32
CA ILE A 477 -6.25 -5.82 -6.01
C ILE A 477 -5.62 -5.34 -7.32
N SER A 478 -6.10 -4.20 -7.85
CA SER A 478 -5.64 -3.69 -9.16
C SER A 478 -4.44 -2.74 -9.08
N ASP A 479 -4.24 -2.13 -7.92
CA ASP A 479 -3.19 -1.15 -7.60
C ASP A 479 -2.86 -1.27 -6.10
N VAL A 480 -1.94 -0.46 -5.58
CA VAL A 480 -1.62 -0.42 -4.14
C VAL A 480 -2.87 -0.11 -3.28
N GLU A 481 -3.24 -1.03 -2.38
CA GLU A 481 -4.44 -0.95 -1.52
C GLU A 481 -4.10 -1.26 -0.05
N ASP A 482 -4.74 -0.54 0.88
CA ASP A 482 -4.64 -0.77 2.32
C ASP A 482 -5.79 -1.67 2.79
N ILE A 483 -5.47 -2.90 3.21
CA ILE A 483 -6.44 -3.87 3.70
C ILE A 483 -6.56 -3.79 5.23
N PRO A 484 -7.74 -3.49 5.79
CA PRO A 484 -7.94 -3.47 7.24
C PRO A 484 -7.91 -4.88 7.83
N LEU A 485 -7.11 -5.04 8.88
CA LEU A 485 -6.91 -6.31 9.58
C LEU A 485 -7.59 -6.34 10.95
N LEU A 486 -7.53 -5.25 11.71
CA LEU A 486 -8.16 -5.13 13.02
C LEU A 486 -8.60 -3.69 13.23
N GLU A 487 -9.81 -3.49 13.73
CA GLU A 487 -10.36 -2.15 14.00
C GLU A 487 -11.00 -2.13 15.38
N ASN A 488 -10.91 -0.97 16.04
CA ASN A 488 -11.64 -0.67 17.27
C ASN A 488 -11.40 -1.70 18.40
N SER A 489 -10.15 -2.14 18.62
CA SER A 489 -9.83 -2.98 19.78
C SER A 489 -10.18 -2.25 21.08
N THR A 490 -10.73 -2.97 22.04
CA THR A 490 -11.08 -2.45 23.37
C THR A 490 -10.03 -2.78 24.42
N GLU A 491 -9.07 -3.64 24.09
CA GLU A 491 -8.09 -4.19 25.03
C GLU A 491 -6.67 -4.08 24.45
N HIS A 492 -5.69 -3.96 25.34
CA HIS A 492 -4.26 -3.99 24.98
C HIS A 492 -3.81 -5.44 24.83
N TYR A 493 -3.17 -5.73 23.70
CA TYR A 493 -2.53 -7.02 23.45
C TYR A 493 -1.02 -6.79 23.37
N PRO A 494 -0.22 -7.34 24.30
CA PRO A 494 1.24 -7.16 24.28
C PRO A 494 1.89 -7.73 23.02
N TYR A 495 1.29 -8.77 22.43
CA TYR A 495 1.71 -9.33 21.15
C TYR A 495 0.54 -9.41 20.19
N ILE A 496 0.75 -8.98 18.95
CA ILE A 496 -0.18 -9.16 17.83
C ILE A 496 0.51 -10.01 16.78
N MET A 497 -0.14 -11.09 16.38
CA MET A 497 0.34 -12.04 15.39
C MET A 497 -0.55 -11.96 14.15
N ILE A 498 0.00 -11.51 13.03
CA ILE A 498 -0.65 -11.55 11.71
C ILE A 498 -0.21 -12.83 11.02
N ARG A 499 -1.07 -13.84 10.99
CA ARG A 499 -0.79 -15.11 10.30
C ARG A 499 -1.34 -15.10 8.89
N ILE A 500 -0.48 -15.29 7.89
CA ILE A 500 -0.92 -15.53 6.52
C ILE A 500 -1.15 -17.04 6.36
N LYS A 501 -2.42 -17.44 6.39
CA LYS A 501 -2.84 -18.84 6.35
C LYS A 501 -2.96 -19.39 4.93
N GLU A 502 -3.35 -18.53 3.99
CA GLU A 502 -3.50 -18.88 2.59
C GLU A 502 -2.96 -17.70 1.77
N CYS A 503 -2.12 -17.96 0.78
CA CYS A 503 -1.73 -16.99 -0.23
C CYS A 503 -2.65 -17.12 -1.45
N LYS A 504 -2.75 -16.06 -2.27
CA LYS A 504 -3.42 -16.08 -3.55
C LYS A 504 -2.77 -17.20 -4.35
N CYS A 505 -3.59 -18.14 -4.79
CA CYS A 505 -3.16 -19.24 -5.61
C CYS A 505 -4.17 -19.37 -6.74
N GLU A 506 -3.68 -19.22 -7.96
CA GLU A 506 -4.50 -19.47 -9.15
C GLU A 506 -4.53 -20.98 -9.49
N TYR A 507 -3.80 -21.82 -8.72
CA TYR A 507 -3.67 -23.28 -8.91
C TYR A 507 -3.96 -24.10 -7.64
N THR A 508 -4.20 -25.41 -7.82
CA THR A 508 -4.48 -26.40 -6.78
C THR A 508 -3.31 -26.71 -5.83
N SER A 509 -2.14 -26.14 -6.07
CA SER A 509 -1.05 -26.05 -5.09
C SER A 509 -1.07 -24.65 -4.47
N GLY A 510 -1.50 -24.56 -3.21
CA GLY A 510 -1.62 -23.29 -2.47
C GLY A 510 -0.38 -22.43 -2.61
N GLY A 511 -0.58 -21.12 -2.75
CA GLY A 511 0.49 -20.14 -2.92
C GLY A 511 1.46 -20.27 -1.75
N ILE A 512 2.74 -20.39 -2.08
CA ILE A 512 3.76 -20.74 -1.10
C ILE A 512 4.26 -19.50 -0.40
N ASP A 513 4.58 -18.43 -1.11
CA ASP A 513 5.17 -17.22 -0.55
C ASP A 513 4.18 -16.05 -0.54
N THR A 514 4.46 -15.02 0.25
CA THR A 514 3.65 -13.80 0.27
C THR A 514 4.49 -12.55 0.34
N ARG A 515 4.00 -11.48 -0.29
CA ARG A 515 4.55 -10.13 -0.23
C ARG A 515 3.59 -9.22 0.51
N ILE A 516 4.13 -8.49 1.48
CA ILE A 516 3.44 -7.40 2.16
C ILE A 516 4.34 -6.18 2.09
N ARG A 517 3.77 -5.06 1.65
CA ARG A 517 4.55 -3.83 1.44
C ARG A 517 4.76 -3.09 2.73
N GLU A 518 3.67 -2.75 3.42
CA GLU A 518 3.72 -1.91 4.62
C GLU A 518 2.71 -2.40 5.66
N ILE A 519 3.01 -2.20 6.94
CA ILE A 519 2.07 -2.33 8.04
C ILE A 519 1.77 -0.95 8.60
N LYS A 520 0.49 -0.58 8.60
CA LYS A 520 0.01 0.67 9.16
C LYS A 520 -0.75 0.38 10.43
N ILE A 521 -0.32 0.99 11.53
CA ILE A 521 -0.99 0.84 12.81
C ILE A 521 -1.30 2.22 13.39
N THR A 522 -2.56 2.37 13.78
CA THR A 522 -3.02 3.43 14.67
C THR A 522 -3.39 2.75 15.97
N ALA A 523 -2.65 3.07 17.02
CA ALA A 523 -3.00 2.62 18.37
C ALA A 523 -3.13 3.85 19.26
N SER A 524 -4.09 3.82 20.18
CA SER A 524 -3.98 4.64 21.37
C SER A 524 -2.98 3.93 22.27
N GLU A 525 -1.72 4.35 22.19
CA GLU A 525 -0.74 3.98 23.20
C GLU A 525 -1.17 4.42 24.59
N GLY A 526 -0.42 3.93 25.57
CA GLY A 526 -0.14 4.65 26.79
C GLY A 526 0.30 6.10 26.54
N ARG A 527 -0.65 6.93 26.15
CA ARG A 527 -0.76 8.39 26.10
C ARG A 527 0.51 9.18 25.75
N TYR A 528 1.07 8.96 24.56
CA TYR A 528 1.75 10.07 23.89
C TYR A 528 0.71 10.98 23.21
N MET A 529 0.24 11.99 23.94
CA MET A 529 -0.80 12.94 23.51
C MET A 529 -0.27 14.08 22.63
N GLY A 530 0.87 13.87 21.98
CA GLY A 530 1.70 14.96 21.46
C GLY A 530 2.32 15.79 22.59
N PHE A 531 2.69 17.03 22.29
CA PHE A 531 3.10 17.97 23.33
C PHE A 531 1.88 18.39 24.12
N ASP A 532 2.01 18.43 25.44
CA ASP A 532 1.01 19.11 26.26
C ASP A 532 1.31 20.62 26.30
N MET A 533 0.27 21.44 26.51
CA MET A 533 0.41 22.89 26.57
C MET A 533 1.35 23.35 27.70
N ASP A 534 1.52 22.54 28.76
CA ASP A 534 2.34 22.88 29.90
C ASP A 534 3.84 22.79 29.60
N VAL A 535 4.26 22.02 28.58
CA VAL A 535 5.61 22.04 28.00
C VAL A 535 6.02 23.47 27.62
N PHE A 536 5.08 24.29 27.18
CA PHE A 536 5.33 25.65 26.72
C PHE A 536 5.17 26.73 27.81
N LYS A 537 5.15 26.34 29.10
CA LYS A 537 5.19 27.29 30.22
C LYS A 537 6.54 27.97 30.33
N LYS A 538 6.55 29.21 30.83
CA LYS A 538 7.76 30.04 30.98
C LYS A 538 8.92 29.33 31.69
N ASP A 539 8.62 28.50 32.69
CA ASP A 539 9.63 27.74 33.45
C ASP A 539 10.45 26.77 32.56
N ASN A 540 9.86 26.28 31.47
CA ASN A 540 10.49 25.37 30.52
C ASN A 540 11.20 26.12 29.36
N LEU A 541 11.00 27.44 29.24
CA LEU A 541 11.52 28.26 28.13
C LEU A 541 12.86 28.94 28.46
N VAL A 542 13.42 28.75 29.66
CA VAL A 542 14.65 29.42 30.13
C VAL A 542 15.85 29.22 29.17
N ARG A 543 15.90 28.10 28.45
CA ARG A 543 16.94 27.79 27.45
C ARG A 543 16.60 28.28 26.04
N PHE A 544 15.43 28.88 25.86
CA PHE A 544 14.84 29.30 24.59
C PHE A 544 14.31 30.74 24.68
N PRO A 545 15.17 31.75 24.89
CA PRO A 545 14.76 33.14 25.12
C PRO A 545 13.95 33.74 23.96
N LYS A 546 14.13 33.21 22.73
CA LYS A 546 13.35 33.61 21.55
C LYS A 546 11.87 33.21 21.64
N LEU A 547 11.50 32.30 22.54
CA LEU A 547 10.13 31.82 22.72
C LEU A 547 9.42 32.50 23.91
N GLU A 548 10.17 33.10 24.84
CA GLU A 548 9.64 33.64 26.10
C GLU A 548 8.62 34.78 25.94
N SER A 549 8.67 35.50 24.81
CA SER A 549 7.74 36.59 24.50
C SER A 549 6.35 36.12 24.05
N TYR A 550 6.17 34.82 23.80
CA TYR A 550 4.92 34.25 23.29
C TYR A 550 4.15 33.51 24.38
N THR A 551 2.83 33.43 24.22
CA THR A 551 1.99 32.67 25.17
C THR A 551 2.13 31.18 24.94
N SER A 552 1.92 30.37 25.99
CA SER A 552 1.95 28.91 25.87
C SER A 552 0.93 28.38 24.85
N GLU A 553 -0.22 29.04 24.71
CA GLU A 553 -1.24 28.71 23.70
C GLU A 553 -0.75 28.97 22.26
N GLN A 554 -0.04 30.09 22.02
CA GLN A 554 0.56 30.38 20.70
C GLN A 554 1.60 29.33 20.32
N LEU A 555 2.50 28.99 21.25
CA LEU A 555 3.54 27.99 21.03
C LEU A 555 2.95 26.59 20.84
N TYR A 556 1.95 26.23 21.64
CA TYR A 556 1.23 24.96 21.53
C TYR A 556 0.58 24.80 20.15
N ARG A 557 -0.13 25.80 19.66
CA ARG A 557 -0.75 25.77 18.31
C ARG A 557 0.26 25.69 17.18
N ARG A 558 1.37 26.43 17.28
CA ARG A 558 2.49 26.30 16.32
C ARG A 558 3.07 24.89 16.37
N SER A 559 3.20 24.28 17.55
CA SER A 559 3.71 22.91 17.69
C SER A 559 2.83 21.87 16.99
N ILE A 560 1.50 22.01 17.06
CA ILE A 560 0.55 21.13 16.33
C ILE A 560 0.78 21.25 14.82
N LEU A 561 0.90 22.47 14.30
CA LEU A 561 1.16 22.67 12.86
C LEU A 561 2.50 22.11 12.41
N ILE A 562 3.54 22.26 13.22
CA ILE A 562 4.85 21.65 12.96
C ILE A 562 4.70 20.12 12.93
N GLN A 563 4.03 19.52 13.91
CA GLN A 563 3.78 18.07 13.90
C GLN A 563 3.04 17.61 12.65
N ARG A 564 2.00 18.33 12.21
CA ARG A 564 1.29 18.04 10.96
C ARG A 564 2.17 18.19 9.73
N PHE A 565 2.97 19.26 9.67
CA PHE A 565 3.93 19.47 8.58
C PHE A 565 4.93 18.31 8.50
N ILE A 566 5.49 17.88 9.62
CA ILE A 566 6.46 16.80 9.64
C ILE A 566 5.77 15.46 9.29
N SER A 567 4.54 15.21 9.77
CA SER A 567 3.74 14.04 9.33
C SER A 567 3.61 13.97 7.80
N ILE A 568 3.29 15.08 7.11
CA ILE A 568 3.26 15.09 5.64
C ILE A 568 4.66 14.89 5.05
N LEU A 569 5.68 15.52 5.62
CA LEU A 569 7.07 15.42 5.16
C LEU A 569 7.55 13.97 5.18
N ASP A 570 7.40 13.27 6.29
CA ASP A 570 7.86 11.89 6.45
C ASP A 570 7.21 10.96 5.44
N ASN A 571 5.92 11.15 5.20
CA ASN A 571 5.13 10.43 4.22
C ASN A 571 5.68 10.50 2.78
N VAL A 572 6.49 11.53 2.46
CA VAL A 572 7.06 11.71 1.12
C VAL A 572 8.58 11.87 1.10
N LEU A 573 9.24 11.85 2.26
CA LEU A 573 10.65 12.21 2.42
C LEU A 573 11.56 11.40 1.51
N LYS A 574 11.30 10.10 1.39
CA LYS A 574 12.05 9.19 0.53
C LYS A 574 11.96 9.48 -0.97
N TYR A 575 10.93 10.20 -1.42
CA TYR A 575 10.81 10.65 -2.82
C TYR A 575 11.51 11.98 -3.07
N LEU A 576 11.78 12.74 -1.99
CA LEU A 576 12.43 14.05 -2.06
C LEU A 576 13.95 13.95 -1.94
N VAL A 577 14.46 12.89 -1.32
CA VAL A 577 15.89 12.69 -1.08
C VAL A 577 16.35 11.38 -1.73
N PRO A 578 17.34 11.41 -2.66
CA PRO A 578 17.89 10.19 -3.26
C PRO A 578 18.44 9.26 -2.19
N SER A 579 18.19 7.95 -2.34
CA SER A 579 18.54 6.87 -1.42
C SER A 579 20.04 6.59 -1.34
N TRP A 580 20.85 7.57 -0.91
CA TRP A 580 22.26 7.36 -0.56
C TRP A 580 22.60 8.03 0.79
N LYS A 581 22.89 7.14 1.75
CA LYS A 581 23.35 7.32 3.15
C LYS A 581 22.31 7.68 4.22
N TYR A 582 21.87 6.58 4.85
CA TYR A 582 21.30 6.39 6.19
C TYR A 582 19.82 6.67 6.37
N SER A 583 19.16 5.68 6.99
CA SER A 583 17.88 5.80 7.69
C SER A 583 17.86 7.10 8.48
N VAL A 584 16.87 7.96 8.26
CA VAL A 584 16.56 9.03 9.20
C VAL A 584 16.10 8.32 10.46
N GLY A 585 16.99 8.20 11.43
CA GLY A 585 16.74 7.51 12.69
C GLY A 585 15.78 8.33 13.55
N SER A 586 16.36 9.10 14.46
CA SER A 586 15.70 9.89 15.50
C SER A 586 15.49 11.38 15.14
N TYR A 587 14.66 12.13 15.87
CA TYR A 587 14.66 13.60 15.91
C TYR A 587 16.06 14.15 16.25
N SER A 588 16.84 13.42 17.05
CA SER A 588 18.27 13.69 17.33
C SER A 588 19.22 13.39 16.15
N SER A 589 18.79 12.61 15.15
CA SER A 589 19.52 12.39 13.89
C SER A 589 19.49 13.62 12.96
N LEU A 590 18.72 14.65 13.33
CA LEU A 590 18.83 16.00 12.77
C LEU A 590 20.13 16.71 13.20
N GLU A 591 20.85 16.22 14.23
CA GLU A 591 22.08 16.85 14.73
C GLU A 591 23.32 16.66 13.82
N PRO A 592 23.56 15.49 13.19
CA PRO A 592 24.57 15.37 12.13
C PRO A 592 24.03 15.79 10.76
N GLY A 593 22.69 15.79 10.61
CA GLY A 593 21.92 16.35 9.50
C GLY A 593 21.89 17.88 9.44
N LYS A 594 22.93 18.54 9.95
CA LYS A 594 23.22 19.99 9.89
C LYS A 594 23.15 20.62 8.48
N LYS A 595 22.82 19.85 7.44
CA LYS A 595 22.60 20.32 6.06
C LYS A 595 21.21 20.03 5.46
N TYR A 596 20.37 19.15 6.02
CA TYR A 596 19.14 18.75 5.32
C TYR A 596 17.88 19.48 5.76
N VAL A 597 17.68 19.72 7.06
CA VAL A 597 16.55 20.56 7.53
C VAL A 597 16.93 22.04 7.63
N SER A 598 18.24 22.36 7.63
CA SER A 598 18.75 23.74 7.73
C SER A 598 19.51 24.28 6.51
N ALA A 599 19.92 23.50 5.50
CA ALA A 599 20.87 24.04 4.49
C ALA A 599 20.80 23.50 3.05
N ARG A 600 19.65 22.98 2.58
CA ARG A 600 19.47 22.76 1.12
C ARG A 600 18.07 23.01 0.55
N ILE A 601 17.07 23.21 1.41
CA ILE A 601 15.77 23.79 1.01
C ILE A 601 15.74 25.31 1.33
N LEU A 602 16.70 25.80 2.12
CA LEU A 602 16.75 27.18 2.62
C LEU A 602 17.80 28.09 1.98
N LEU A 603 18.83 27.59 1.27
CA LEU A 603 19.80 28.43 0.55
C LEU A 603 20.39 27.69 -0.68
N ASP A 604 20.51 28.46 -1.76
CA ASP A 604 21.21 28.30 -3.05
C ASP A 604 20.52 27.52 -4.20
N ASP A 605 20.18 28.35 -5.22
CA ASP A 605 19.71 28.17 -6.61
C ASP A 605 18.45 27.34 -6.90
#